data_AF-A0A0P6X3K4-F1
#
_entry.id   AF-A0A0P6X3K4-F1
#
_cell.length_a   1.000
_cell.length_b   1.000
_cell.length_c   1.000
_cell.angle_alpha   90.00
_cell.angle_beta   90.00
_cell.angle_gamma   90.00
#
_symmetry.space_group_name_H-M   'P 1'
#
loop_
_entity.id
_entity.type
_entity.pdbx_description
1 polymer ?
#
loop_
_entity_poly.entity_id
_entity_poly.type
_entity_poly.pdbx_seq_one_letter_code
_entity_poly.pdbx_strand_id
1 'polypeptide(L)'
;MSRKPLLLVPVAFLALASSLSAQKEVSGQKDVAMAQEFNFSVSEAKKETDAVAEIDKKIATTTDLKEGCGLLAEKLDHLGKADALLDRMIYAAKELKRRKETESAEKQQKSVRQSIEITKGDDDRLCSALRAG
;
A
#
# COMPACT_ATOMS: atom_id res chain seq x y z
N MET A 1 -27.24 -10.76 19.06
CA MET A 1 -26.38 -10.82 17.84
C MET A 1 -26.04 -9.39 17.45
N SER A 2 -24.81 -8.95 17.72
CA SER A 2 -24.41 -7.55 17.53
C SER A 2 -23.70 -7.40 16.17
N ARG A 3 -24.37 -6.76 15.20
CA ARG A 3 -23.78 -6.40 13.90
C ARG A 3 -23.01 -5.10 14.09
N LYS A 4 -21.68 -5.14 14.03
CA LYS A 4 -20.85 -3.93 13.96
C LYS A 4 -20.77 -3.47 12.51
N PRO A 5 -20.95 -2.17 12.21
CA PRO A 5 -20.83 -1.65 10.85
C PRO A 5 -19.37 -1.59 10.42
N LEU A 6 -19.08 -2.07 9.21
CA LEU A 6 -17.83 -1.81 8.50
C LEU A 6 -17.67 -0.29 8.31
N LEU A 7 -16.66 0.29 8.95
CA LEU A 7 -16.29 1.68 8.73
C LEU A 7 -15.53 1.78 7.40
N LEU A 8 -16.20 2.28 6.36
CA LEU A 8 -15.54 2.80 5.17
C LEU A 8 -14.74 4.05 5.58
N VAL A 9 -13.42 4.00 5.42
CA VAL A 9 -12.54 5.16 5.64
C VAL A 9 -12.38 5.90 4.30
N PRO A 10 -12.84 7.16 4.17
CA PRO A 10 -12.63 7.93 2.96
C PRO A 10 -11.20 8.48 2.95
N VAL A 11 -10.40 8.06 1.97
CA VAL A 11 -9.07 8.64 1.72
C VAL A 11 -9.25 9.93 0.92
N ALA A 12 -9.31 11.05 1.63
CA ALA A 12 -9.36 12.38 1.01
C ALA A 12 -7.95 12.81 0.54
N PHE A 13 -7.80 13.05 -0.77
CA PHE A 13 -6.56 13.55 -1.38
C PHE A 13 -6.42 15.06 -1.13
N LEU A 14 -5.36 15.47 -0.43
CA LEU A 14 -4.97 16.87 -0.27
C LEU A 14 -4.09 17.30 -1.44
N ALA A 15 -4.59 18.25 -2.22
CA ALA A 15 -3.84 18.94 -3.27
C ALA A 15 -2.80 19.89 -2.63
N LEU A 16 -1.51 19.65 -2.85
CA LEU A 16 -0.46 20.60 -2.48
C LEU A 16 -0.06 21.43 -3.70
N ALA A 17 -0.34 22.73 -3.62
CA ALA A 17 0.08 23.74 -4.57
C ALA A 17 1.55 24.13 -4.36
N SER A 18 2.26 24.26 -5.47
CA SER A 18 3.68 24.51 -5.61
C SER A 18 4.06 25.97 -5.30
N SER A 19 5.16 26.19 -4.56
CA SER A 19 5.96 27.40 -4.69
C SER A 19 7.45 27.07 -4.64
N LEU A 20 8.14 27.56 -5.66
CA LEU A 20 9.51 27.28 -6.05
C LEU A 20 10.34 28.53 -5.79
N SER A 21 11.47 28.41 -5.08
CA SER A 21 12.50 29.47 -5.02
C SER A 21 13.89 28.83 -5.09
N ALA A 22 14.67 29.30 -6.06
CA ALA A 22 15.94 28.76 -6.52
C ALA A 22 17.10 29.04 -5.55
N GLN A 23 17.76 27.98 -5.08
CA GLN A 23 19.17 27.89 -4.66
C GLN A 23 19.60 26.41 -4.74
N LYS A 24 20.79 26.13 -5.33
CA LYS A 24 21.53 24.84 -5.43
C LYS A 24 21.40 24.03 -6.74
N GLU A 25 22.39 24.14 -7.63
CA GLU A 25 22.47 23.32 -8.86
C GLU A 25 22.84 21.84 -8.61
N VAL A 26 23.52 21.49 -7.50
CA VAL A 26 23.79 20.08 -7.16
C VAL A 26 22.69 19.45 -6.28
N SER A 27 21.94 20.24 -5.49
CA SER A 27 20.75 19.68 -4.81
C SER A 27 19.54 19.64 -5.71
N GLY A 28 19.40 20.55 -6.68
CA GLY A 28 18.29 20.52 -7.63
C GLY A 28 18.17 19.18 -8.35
N GLN A 29 19.28 18.58 -8.79
CA GLN A 29 19.24 17.30 -9.50
C GLN A 29 18.89 16.11 -8.58
N LYS A 30 19.41 16.10 -7.34
CA LYS A 30 19.03 15.11 -6.32
C LYS A 30 17.57 15.26 -5.90
N ASP A 31 17.13 16.49 -5.64
CA ASP A 31 15.77 16.82 -5.23
C ASP A 31 14.79 16.50 -6.35
N VAL A 32 15.15 16.74 -7.63
CA VAL A 32 14.36 16.31 -8.79
C VAL A 32 14.27 14.78 -8.86
N ALA A 33 15.37 14.06 -8.70
CA ALA A 33 15.36 12.60 -8.71
C ALA A 33 14.51 12.02 -7.56
N MET A 34 14.63 12.58 -6.34
CA MET A 34 13.79 12.16 -5.21
C MET A 34 12.32 12.50 -5.42
N ALA A 35 12.01 13.65 -6.03
CA ALA A 35 10.62 14.00 -6.36
C ALA A 35 10.03 13.06 -7.42
N GLN A 36 10.83 12.64 -8.40
CA GLN A 36 10.43 11.63 -9.38
C GLN A 36 10.20 10.27 -8.72
N GLU A 37 11.12 9.82 -7.87
CA GLU A 37 10.99 8.56 -7.11
C GLU A 37 9.73 8.56 -6.23
N PHE A 38 9.48 9.68 -5.53
CA PHE A 38 8.29 9.85 -4.71
C PHE A 38 7.01 9.74 -5.55
N ASN A 39 6.93 10.47 -6.66
CA ASN A 39 5.74 10.48 -7.52
C ASN A 39 5.52 9.12 -8.20
N PHE A 40 6.60 8.47 -8.65
CA PHE A 40 6.54 7.12 -9.20
C PHE A 40 6.02 6.13 -8.15
N SER A 41 6.58 6.17 -6.94
CA SER A 41 6.19 5.26 -5.86
C SER A 41 4.73 5.48 -5.43
N VAL A 42 4.23 6.72 -5.41
CA VAL A 42 2.81 7.03 -5.18
C VAL A 42 1.92 6.40 -6.25
N SER A 43 2.28 6.55 -7.53
CA SER A 43 1.52 5.98 -8.64
C SER A 43 1.46 4.45 -8.57
N GLU A 44 2.60 3.81 -8.35
CA GLU A 44 2.66 2.35 -8.27
C GLU A 44 1.97 1.84 -7.00
N ALA A 45 2.15 2.48 -5.85
CA ALA A 45 1.47 2.07 -4.61
C ALA A 45 -0.06 2.13 -4.74
N LYS A 46 -0.56 3.11 -5.51
CA LYS A 46 -1.98 3.19 -5.85
C LYS A 46 -2.42 2.00 -6.70
N LYS A 47 -1.67 1.65 -7.76
CA LYS A 47 -1.98 0.48 -8.60
C LYS A 47 -2.01 -0.82 -7.78
N GLU A 48 -1.04 -1.02 -6.91
CA GLU A 48 -0.97 -2.19 -6.03
C GLU A 48 -2.19 -2.22 -5.07
N THR A 49 -2.59 -1.07 -4.54
CA THR A 49 -3.78 -0.96 -3.67
C THR A 49 -5.08 -1.23 -4.44
N ASP A 50 -5.20 -0.72 -5.66
CA ASP A 50 -6.35 -0.98 -6.53
C ASP A 50 -6.43 -2.48 -6.88
N ALA A 51 -5.28 -3.13 -7.14
CA ALA A 51 -5.22 -4.58 -7.36
C ALA A 51 -5.69 -5.37 -6.13
N VAL A 52 -5.25 -4.99 -4.92
CA VAL A 52 -5.75 -5.58 -3.66
C VAL A 52 -7.27 -5.46 -3.56
N ALA A 53 -7.84 -4.29 -3.88
CA ALA A 53 -9.28 -4.08 -3.83
C ALA A 53 -10.04 -4.95 -4.83
N GLU A 54 -9.51 -5.16 -6.04
CA GLU A 54 -10.10 -6.10 -7.00
C GLU A 54 -10.02 -7.56 -6.53
N ILE A 55 -8.91 -7.96 -5.91
CA ILE A 55 -8.77 -9.29 -5.34
C ILE A 55 -9.75 -9.51 -4.18
N ASP A 56 -9.94 -8.51 -3.32
CA ASP A 56 -10.93 -8.57 -2.23
C ASP A 56 -12.35 -8.83 -2.77
N LYS A 57 -12.72 -8.21 -3.90
CA LYS A 57 -14.00 -8.48 -4.56
C LYS A 57 -14.09 -9.92 -5.07
N LYS A 58 -13.02 -10.45 -5.64
CA LYS A 58 -12.97 -11.86 -6.11
C LYS A 58 -13.10 -12.82 -4.93
N ILE A 59 -12.32 -12.63 -3.86
CA ILE A 59 -12.40 -13.47 -2.65
C ILE A 59 -13.82 -13.47 -2.08
N ALA A 60 -14.51 -12.34 -2.07
CA ALA A 60 -15.87 -12.25 -1.56
C ALA A 60 -16.91 -13.05 -2.37
N THR A 61 -16.63 -13.39 -3.63
CA THR A 61 -17.55 -14.13 -4.52
C THR A 61 -17.08 -15.54 -4.84
N THR A 62 -15.79 -15.85 -4.63
CA THR A 62 -15.22 -17.18 -4.84
C THR A 62 -15.76 -18.17 -3.81
N THR A 63 -16.23 -19.33 -4.29
CA THR A 63 -16.68 -20.46 -3.46
C THR A 63 -15.73 -21.67 -3.51
N ASP A 64 -14.77 -21.67 -4.44
CA ASP A 64 -13.70 -22.66 -4.55
C ASP A 64 -12.57 -22.30 -3.57
N LEU A 65 -12.28 -23.20 -2.63
CA LEU A 65 -11.25 -22.98 -1.61
C LEU A 65 -9.83 -22.90 -2.20
N LYS A 66 -9.53 -23.66 -3.26
CA LYS A 66 -8.22 -23.64 -3.91
C LYS A 66 -8.02 -22.33 -4.66
N GLU A 67 -9.06 -21.83 -5.33
CA GLU A 67 -9.04 -20.52 -5.96
C GLU A 67 -8.90 -19.41 -4.91
N GLY A 68 -9.67 -19.48 -3.81
CA GLY A 68 -9.58 -18.54 -2.70
C GLY A 68 -8.17 -18.45 -2.09
N CYS A 69 -7.49 -19.59 -1.97
CA CYS A 69 -6.09 -19.65 -1.55
C CYS A 69 -5.13 -18.99 -2.55
N GLY A 70 -5.34 -19.22 -3.85
CA GLY A 70 -4.57 -18.54 -4.89
C GLY A 70 -4.73 -17.02 -4.79
N LEU A 71 -5.95 -16.54 -4.58
CA LEU A 71 -6.27 -15.12 -4.43
C LEU A 71 -5.66 -14.51 -3.16
N LEU A 72 -5.64 -15.23 -2.03
CA LEU A 72 -4.98 -14.76 -0.81
C LEU A 72 -3.46 -14.64 -0.99
N ALA A 73 -2.82 -15.58 -1.68
CA ALA A 73 -1.41 -15.50 -2.02
C ALA A 73 -1.11 -14.32 -2.96
N GLU A 74 -1.95 -14.10 -3.98
CA GLU A 74 -1.85 -12.95 -4.88
C GLU A 74 -2.01 -11.62 -4.12
N LYS A 75 -2.99 -11.53 -3.22
CA LYS A 75 -3.20 -10.37 -2.35
C LYS A 75 -1.97 -10.06 -1.49
N LEU A 76 -1.34 -11.09 -0.92
CA LEU A 76 -0.14 -10.92 -0.11
C LEU A 76 1.04 -10.35 -0.91
N ASP A 77 1.20 -10.75 -2.17
CA ASP A 77 2.24 -10.22 -3.06
C ASP A 77 2.01 -8.72 -3.33
N HIS A 78 0.79 -8.33 -3.69
CA HIS A 78 0.44 -6.92 -3.93
C HIS A 78 0.59 -6.06 -2.66
N LEU A 79 0.17 -6.57 -1.49
CA LEU A 79 0.39 -5.88 -0.22
C LEU A 79 1.89 -5.73 0.10
N GLY A 80 2.71 -6.75 -0.18
CA GLY A 80 4.16 -6.69 0.00
C GLY A 80 4.82 -5.65 -0.91
N LYS A 81 4.39 -5.55 -2.17
CA LYS A 81 4.83 -4.51 -3.11
C LYS A 81 4.43 -3.12 -2.63
N ALA A 82 3.20 -2.94 -2.15
CA ALA A 82 2.73 -1.68 -1.59
C ALA A 82 3.57 -1.24 -0.38
N ASP A 83 3.91 -2.15 0.54
CA ASP A 83 4.77 -1.85 1.70
C ASP A 83 6.16 -1.35 1.26
N ALA A 84 6.77 -2.02 0.27
CA ALA A 84 8.08 -1.63 -0.28
C ALA A 84 8.05 -0.27 -1.00
N LEU A 85 6.96 0.04 -1.71
CA LEU A 85 6.79 1.34 -2.36
C LEU A 85 6.58 2.46 -1.32
N LEU A 86 5.87 2.18 -0.23
CA LEU A 86 5.73 3.12 0.88
C LEU A 86 7.06 3.40 1.57
N ASP A 87 7.94 2.41 1.74
CA ASP A 87 9.31 2.63 2.23
C ASP A 87 10.09 3.61 1.33
N ARG A 88 9.98 3.46 0.01
CA ARG A 88 10.62 4.37 -0.96
C ARG A 88 10.03 5.78 -0.88
N MET A 89 8.70 5.89 -0.74
CA MET A 89 8.03 7.18 -0.54
C MET A 89 8.51 7.86 0.74
N ILE A 90 8.61 7.12 1.86
CA ILE A 90 9.10 7.63 3.15
C ILE A 90 10.53 8.13 3.00
N TYR A 91 11.40 7.36 2.35
CA TYR A 91 12.79 7.75 2.11
C TYR A 91 12.88 9.03 1.26
N ALA A 92 12.24 9.05 0.10
CA ALA A 92 12.26 10.22 -0.79
C ALA A 92 11.63 11.46 -0.12
N ALA A 93 10.55 11.31 0.63
CA ALA A 93 9.93 12.40 1.38
C ALA A 93 10.84 12.95 2.49
N LYS A 94 11.57 12.09 3.20
CA LYS A 94 12.57 12.49 4.21
C LYS A 94 13.71 13.28 3.58
N GLU A 95 14.26 12.81 2.45
CA GLU A 95 15.30 13.53 1.70
C GLU A 95 14.83 14.91 1.21
N LEU A 96 13.58 15.00 0.73
CA LEU A 96 12.94 16.24 0.32
C LEU A 96 12.46 17.14 1.47
N LYS A 97 12.62 16.70 2.73
CA LYS A 97 12.11 17.37 3.94
C LYS A 97 10.59 17.59 3.93
N ARG A 98 9.86 16.69 3.27
CA ARG A 98 8.39 16.66 3.16
C ARG A 98 7.79 15.91 4.34
N ARG A 99 7.71 16.58 5.49
CA ARG A 99 7.31 15.97 6.76
C ARG A 99 5.88 15.40 6.74
N LYS A 100 4.92 16.13 6.16
CA LYS A 100 3.51 15.70 6.13
C LYS A 100 3.33 14.43 5.30
N GLU A 101 4.03 14.36 4.17
CA GLU A 101 4.05 13.22 3.27
C GLU A 101 4.72 12.01 3.92
N THR A 102 5.80 12.25 4.69
CA THR A 102 6.46 11.22 5.50
C THR A 102 5.49 10.62 6.52
N GLU A 103 4.86 11.45 7.35
CA GLU A 103 3.91 11.00 8.37
C GLU A 103 2.70 10.28 7.76
N SER A 104 2.21 10.76 6.60
CA SER A 104 1.12 10.11 5.87
C SER A 104 1.54 8.72 5.35
N ALA A 105 2.72 8.60 4.75
CA ALA A 105 3.22 7.35 4.21
C ALA A 105 3.51 6.33 5.32
N GLU A 106 4.09 6.74 6.45
CA GLU A 106 4.29 5.89 7.63
C GLU A 106 2.98 5.36 8.20
N LYS A 107 1.93 6.20 8.24
CA LYS A 107 0.59 5.78 8.68
C LYS A 107 -0.02 4.75 7.74
N GLN A 108 0.09 4.98 6.42
CA GLN A 108 -0.39 4.02 5.42
C GLN A 108 0.37 2.70 5.51
N GLN A 109 1.69 2.77 5.69
CA GLN A 109 2.54 1.58 5.82
C GLN A 109 2.14 0.72 7.01
N LYS A 110 1.88 1.34 8.17
CA LYS A 110 1.36 0.60 9.33
C LYS A 110 0.05 -0.13 9.02
N SER A 111 -0.85 0.50 8.26
CA SER A 111 -2.10 -0.14 7.83
C SER A 111 -1.85 -1.32 6.89
N VAL A 112 -0.96 -1.16 5.90
CA VAL A 112 -0.59 -2.23 4.95
C VAL A 112 0.02 -3.42 5.69
N ARG A 113 0.95 -3.17 6.62
CA ARG A 113 1.58 -4.24 7.42
C ARG A 113 0.57 -4.99 8.28
N GLN A 114 -0.39 -4.28 8.88
CA GLN A 114 -1.48 -4.93 9.59
C GLN A 114 -2.35 -5.78 8.64
N SER A 115 -2.63 -5.30 7.44
CA SER A 115 -3.35 -6.08 6.42
C SER A 115 -2.57 -7.32 5.98
N ILE A 116 -1.25 -7.24 5.86
CA ILE A 116 -0.38 -8.40 5.58
C ILE A 116 -0.51 -9.43 6.69
N GLU A 117 -0.41 -9.04 7.95
CA GLU A 117 -0.52 -9.95 9.10
C GLU A 117 -1.87 -10.67 9.12
N ILE A 118 -2.96 -9.93 8.93
CA ILE A 118 -4.32 -10.50 8.86
C ILE A 118 -4.43 -11.48 7.69
N THR A 119 -4.02 -11.06 6.49
CA THR A 119 -4.13 -11.87 5.28
C THR A 119 -3.27 -13.13 5.36
N LYS A 120 -2.07 -13.06 5.98
CA LYS A 120 -1.25 -14.25 6.26
C LYS A 120 -1.97 -15.21 7.20
N GLY A 121 -2.59 -14.69 8.26
CA GLY A 121 -3.41 -15.50 9.17
C GLY A 121 -4.59 -16.17 8.47
N ASP A 122 -5.22 -15.50 7.51
CA ASP A 122 -6.31 -16.05 6.71
C ASP A 122 -5.80 -17.11 5.71
N ASP A 123 -4.68 -16.87 5.02
CA ASP A 123 -4.02 -17.86 4.15
C ASP A 123 -3.64 -19.12 4.95
N ASP A 124 -2.99 -18.95 6.10
CA ASP A 124 -2.58 -20.07 6.94
C ASP A 124 -3.78 -20.89 7.43
N ARG A 125 -4.91 -20.25 7.76
CA ARG A 125 -6.12 -20.96 8.21
C ARG A 125 -6.85 -21.66 7.08
N LEU A 126 -7.01 -21.00 5.94
CA LEU A 126 -7.80 -21.52 4.83
C LEU A 126 -7.02 -22.56 4.03
N CYS A 127 -5.72 -22.34 3.84
CA CYS A 127 -4.92 -23.05 2.85
C CYS A 127 -4.06 -24.16 3.44
N SER A 128 -3.80 -24.15 4.75
CA SER A 128 -3.11 -25.26 5.43
C SER A 128 -3.87 -26.59 5.28
N ALA A 129 -5.20 -26.55 5.34
CA ALA A 129 -6.06 -27.73 5.15
C ALA A 129 -5.95 -28.33 3.73
N LEU A 130 -5.73 -27.49 2.71
CA LEU A 130 -5.53 -27.93 1.32
C LEU A 130 -4.10 -28.40 1.05
N ARG A 131 -3.10 -27.97 1.84
CA ARG A 131 -1.70 -28.40 1.71
C ARG A 131 -1.42 -29.74 2.41
N ALA A 132 -2.28 -30.15 3.33
CA ALA A 132 -2.11 -31.35 4.16
C ALA A 132 -2.85 -32.60 3.64
N GLY A 133 -3.67 -32.46 2.58
CA GLY A 133 -4.36 -33.56 1.90
C GLY A 133 -3.72 -33.88 0.56
#